data_AF-A0A7C8LYB5-F1
#
_entry.id   AF-A0A7C8LYB5-F1
#
_cell.length_a   1.000
_cell.length_b   1.000
_cell.length_c   1.000
_cell.angle_alpha   90.00
_cell.angle_beta   90.00
_cell.angle_gamma   90.00
#
_symmetry.space_group_name_H-M   'P 1'
#
loop_
_entity.id
_entity.type
_entity.pdbx_description
1 polymer ?
#
loop_
_entity_poly.entity_id
_entity_poly.type
_entity_poly.pdbx_seq_one_letter_code
_entity_poly.pdbx_strand_id
1 'polypeptide(L)'
;MTLQKLDYRIDVDTNNVAFEIYINGFCVIRCDEDGPIYCLIGVGEYLKPTNNVLRLVMYPIEGATEFVDDSCYCKVTLAARDRFETEQLSAFAGIHYFPTRDHQRNASLTAIKQLPLINQHLGKPRNATDIVFNDDSNHYIAVQGFDINSEYKVWNWANSLELSRQNGDSSPLPYKLRTALFDSYEQLWNAFNKKDLDWLEKLHEEFSVESAEASGISPNDYFESLSFSSFFNDPELSLGTLSFSDLCYSYSLDKKLVTLTNAGGLIRFIRNGDETDYISYVPHFRLVDEKFIISR
;
A
#
# COMPACT_ATOMS: atom_id res chain seq x y z
N MET A 1 -10.23 15.24 -16.48
CA MET A 1 -10.20 14.57 -15.18
C MET A 1 -11.11 15.31 -14.22
N THR A 2 -11.96 14.60 -13.47
CA THR A 2 -12.83 15.21 -12.45
C THR A 2 -12.30 14.81 -11.08
N LEU A 3 -11.81 15.79 -10.31
CA LEU A 3 -11.30 15.54 -8.96
C LEU A 3 -12.41 15.04 -8.04
N GLN A 4 -12.04 14.12 -7.13
CA GLN A 4 -12.95 13.72 -6.06
C GLN A 4 -13.16 14.89 -5.09
N LYS A 5 -14.43 15.12 -4.74
CA LYS A 5 -14.82 16.13 -3.74
C LYS A 5 -14.13 15.90 -2.40
N LEU A 6 -14.06 14.64 -1.97
CA LEU A 6 -13.43 14.26 -0.72
C LEU A 6 -11.98 13.82 -0.95
N ASP A 7 -11.11 14.25 -0.04
CA ASP A 7 -9.70 13.89 0.04
C ASP A 7 -9.48 13.06 1.29
N TYR A 8 -8.99 11.82 1.15
CA TYR A 8 -8.68 10.94 2.28
C TYR A 8 -7.17 10.75 2.41
N ARG A 9 -6.68 10.93 3.63
CA ARG A 9 -5.26 10.86 3.98
C ARG A 9 -5.05 9.98 5.20
N ILE A 10 -3.85 9.42 5.28
CA ILE A 10 -3.28 8.98 6.56
C ILE A 10 -2.20 9.96 6.97
N ASP A 11 -2.29 10.43 8.21
CA ASP A 11 -1.30 11.23 8.91
C ASP A 11 -0.57 10.32 9.90
N VAL A 12 0.73 10.18 9.71
CA VAL A 12 1.60 9.26 10.45
C VAL A 12 2.61 10.08 11.24
N ASP A 13 2.62 9.87 12.55
CA ASP A 13 3.55 10.51 13.49
C ASP A 13 4.11 9.42 14.41
N THR A 14 5.41 9.15 14.30
CA THR A 14 6.08 8.07 15.03
C THR A 14 7.34 8.54 15.72
N ASN A 15 7.78 7.77 16.72
CA ASN A 15 9.05 7.95 17.40
C ASN A 15 9.55 6.59 17.89
N ASN A 16 10.72 6.15 17.40
CA ASN A 16 11.41 4.93 17.83
C ASN A 16 10.52 3.67 17.80
N VAL A 17 9.76 3.51 16.71
CA VAL A 17 8.92 2.34 16.43
C VAL A 17 9.03 2.05 14.94
N ALA A 18 9.42 0.83 14.59
CA ALA A 18 9.33 0.36 13.22
C ALA A 18 7.90 -0.13 12.94
N PHE A 19 7.41 0.12 11.73
CA PHE A 19 5.99 -0.07 11.42
C PHE A 19 5.70 -0.40 9.96
N GLU A 20 4.55 -1.05 9.77
CA GLU A 20 3.91 -1.22 8.46
C GLU A 20 2.43 -0.84 8.56
N ILE A 21 1.96 -0.02 7.63
CA ILE A 21 0.56 0.43 7.55
C ILE A 21 -0.09 -0.18 6.33
N TYR A 22 -1.20 -0.88 6.57
CA TYR A 22 -2.00 -1.51 5.52
C TYR A 22 -3.42 -0.95 5.48
N ILE A 23 -3.92 -0.70 4.27
CA ILE A 23 -5.33 -0.41 4.01
C ILE A 23 -5.89 -1.52 3.12
N ASN A 24 -6.92 -2.22 3.58
CA ASN A 24 -7.55 -3.33 2.85
C ASN A 24 -6.54 -4.39 2.36
N GLY A 25 -5.47 -4.61 3.13
CA GLY A 25 -4.39 -5.57 2.82
C GLY A 25 -3.30 -5.03 1.88
N PHE A 26 -3.41 -3.80 1.39
CA PHE A 26 -2.35 -3.14 0.62
C PHE A 26 -1.40 -2.40 1.55
N CYS A 27 -0.08 -2.63 1.44
CA CYS A 27 0.94 -1.93 2.22
C CYS A 27 1.11 -0.50 1.69
N VAL A 28 0.62 0.49 2.43
CA VAL A 28 0.70 1.89 2.02
C VAL A 28 2.09 2.48 2.33
N ILE A 29 2.64 2.13 3.49
CA ILE A 29 3.97 2.55 3.90
C ILE A 29 4.54 1.54 4.91
N ARG A 30 5.85 1.32 4.79
CA ARG A 30 6.67 0.59 5.76
C ARG A 30 7.87 1.45 6.10
N CYS A 31 8.25 1.46 7.37
CA CYS A 31 9.53 2.03 7.78
C CYS A 31 10.14 1.23 8.93
N ASP A 32 11.42 0.91 8.76
CA ASP A 32 12.23 0.18 9.74
C ASP A 32 13.31 1.07 10.37
N GLU A 33 13.33 2.37 10.02
CA GLU A 33 14.36 3.32 10.42
C GLU A 33 14.15 3.88 11.84
N ASP A 34 15.25 4.29 12.45
CA ASP A 34 15.27 4.95 13.74
C ASP A 34 14.83 6.42 13.68
N GLY A 35 14.25 6.90 14.78
CA GLY A 35 13.93 8.30 14.99
C GLY A 35 12.48 8.67 14.67
N PRO A 36 12.18 9.98 14.68
CA PRO A 36 10.84 10.46 14.44
C PRO A 36 10.52 10.52 12.94
N ILE A 37 9.34 10.02 12.57
CA ILE A 37 8.84 10.09 11.20
C ILE A 37 7.49 10.78 11.21
N TYR A 38 7.38 11.81 10.38
CA TYR A 38 6.13 12.50 10.10
C TYR A 38 5.83 12.46 8.60
N CYS A 39 4.71 11.86 8.22
CA CYS A 39 4.29 11.83 6.81
C CYS A 39 2.77 11.90 6.65
N LEU A 40 2.35 12.50 5.53
CA LEU A 40 0.95 12.64 5.15
C LEU A 40 0.76 12.04 3.75
N ILE A 41 -0.03 10.98 3.65
CA ILE A 41 -0.14 10.17 2.43
C ILE A 41 -1.58 10.15 1.91
N GLY A 42 -1.75 10.33 0.60
CA GLY A 42 -3.02 10.09 -0.11
C GLY A 42 -3.40 8.61 -0.10
N VAL A 43 -4.63 8.30 0.32
CA VAL A 43 -5.09 6.91 0.37
C VAL A 43 -6.46 6.68 -0.25
N GLY A 44 -7.09 7.73 -0.79
CA GLY A 44 -8.45 7.67 -1.30
C GLY A 44 -8.67 6.53 -2.29
N GLU A 45 -7.67 6.26 -3.11
CA GLU A 45 -7.61 5.17 -4.07
C GLU A 45 -7.77 3.76 -3.50
N TYR A 46 -7.35 3.54 -2.26
CA TYR A 46 -7.38 2.23 -1.61
C TYR A 46 -8.71 1.98 -0.89
N LEU A 47 -9.62 2.95 -0.91
CA LEU A 47 -10.84 2.95 -0.11
C LEU A 47 -12.08 2.54 -0.90
N LYS A 48 -13.02 1.97 -0.17
CA LYS A 48 -14.40 1.71 -0.58
C LYS A 48 -15.33 2.41 0.42
N PRO A 49 -16.59 2.72 0.08
CA PRO A 49 -17.48 3.42 1.01
C PRO A 49 -17.64 2.73 2.37
N THR A 50 -17.64 1.39 2.39
CA THR A 50 -17.86 0.61 3.61
C THR A 50 -16.89 -0.56 3.74
N ASN A 51 -16.74 -1.05 4.96
CA ASN A 51 -15.94 -2.23 5.29
C ASN A 51 -14.45 -2.10 5.00
N ASN A 52 -13.87 -0.91 5.17
CA ASN A 52 -12.42 -0.77 5.10
C ASN A 52 -11.76 -1.30 6.36
N VAL A 53 -10.49 -1.69 6.23
CA VAL A 53 -9.66 -2.16 7.32
C VAL A 53 -8.34 -1.40 7.31
N LEU A 54 -8.01 -0.75 8.42
CA LEU A 54 -6.68 -0.27 8.76
C LEU A 54 -6.00 -1.35 9.61
N ARG A 55 -4.84 -1.83 9.15
CA ARG A 55 -3.96 -2.71 9.93
C ARG A 55 -2.61 -2.02 10.12
N LEU A 56 -2.20 -1.92 11.37
CA LEU A 56 -0.91 -1.39 11.78
C LEU A 56 -0.09 -2.55 12.36
N VAL A 57 1.06 -2.82 11.78
CA VAL A 57 2.06 -3.76 12.31
C VAL A 57 3.15 -2.92 12.97
N MET A 58 3.54 -3.27 14.19
CA MET A 58 4.54 -2.53 14.98
C MET A 58 5.54 -3.50 15.57
N TYR A 59 6.82 -3.16 15.46
CA TYR A 59 7.91 -3.91 16.06
C TYR A 59 8.96 -2.95 16.64
N PRO A 60 9.79 -3.42 17.58
CA PRO A 60 10.98 -2.70 17.97
C PRO A 60 11.85 -2.40 16.73
N ILE A 61 12.55 -1.27 16.77
CA ILE A 61 13.53 -0.89 15.75
C ILE A 61 14.63 -1.95 15.59
N GLU A 62 15.30 -1.95 14.43
CA GLU A 62 16.28 -2.98 14.08
C GLU A 62 17.38 -3.13 15.15
N GLY A 63 17.63 -4.37 15.56
CA GLY A 63 18.60 -4.70 16.62
C GLY A 63 18.07 -4.59 18.05
N ALA A 64 16.85 -4.08 18.25
CA ALA A 64 16.18 -4.10 19.55
C ALA A 64 15.27 -5.34 19.71
N THR A 65 15.31 -5.98 20.87
CA THR A 65 14.39 -7.08 21.21
C THR A 65 13.08 -6.60 21.82
N GLU A 66 13.08 -5.36 22.33
CA GLU A 66 11.98 -4.72 23.06
C GLU A 66 11.92 -3.23 22.70
N PHE A 67 10.78 -2.58 22.96
CA PHE A 67 10.68 -1.13 22.82
C PHE A 67 11.57 -0.43 23.85
N VAL A 68 12.24 0.64 23.41
CA VAL A 68 13.35 1.25 24.15
C VAL A 68 12.87 1.89 25.46
N ASP A 69 11.76 2.63 25.44
CA ASP A 69 11.17 3.28 26.62
C ASP A 69 9.74 3.77 26.36
N ASP A 70 9.15 4.44 27.36
CA ASP A 70 7.78 4.95 27.34
C ASP A 70 7.59 6.20 26.43
N SER A 71 8.65 6.67 25.75
CA SER A 71 8.55 7.74 24.75
C SER A 71 8.29 7.22 23.33
N CYS A 72 8.34 5.90 23.13
CA CYS A 72 8.01 5.26 21.87
C CYS A 72 6.51 5.46 21.53
N TYR A 73 6.22 5.79 20.27
CA TYR A 73 4.84 5.84 19.78
C TYR A 73 4.75 5.64 18.28
N CYS A 74 3.59 5.18 17.83
CA CYS A 74 3.19 5.17 16.43
C CYS A 74 1.73 5.64 16.36
N LYS A 75 1.51 6.83 15.81
CA LYS A 75 0.19 7.43 15.65
C LYS A 75 -0.17 7.41 14.16
N VAL A 76 -1.22 6.68 13.84
CA VAL A 76 -1.80 6.66 12.50
C VAL A 76 -3.20 7.25 12.59
N THR A 77 -3.38 8.41 12.00
CA THR A 77 -4.66 9.13 11.96
C THR A 77 -5.25 9.06 10.57
N LEU A 78 -6.47 8.54 10.46
CA LEU A 78 -7.26 8.66 9.24
C LEU A 78 -7.93 10.03 9.25
N ALA A 79 -7.62 10.83 8.24
CA ALA A 79 -8.12 12.18 8.12
C ALA A 79 -8.72 12.43 6.74
N ALA A 80 -9.69 13.32 6.69
CA ALA A 80 -10.32 13.69 5.44
C ALA A 80 -10.71 15.16 5.40
N ARG A 81 -10.96 15.67 4.20
CA ARG A 81 -11.55 16.98 3.98
C ARG A 81 -12.44 16.97 2.76
N ASP A 82 -13.34 17.93 2.70
CA ASP A 82 -13.95 18.37 1.46
C ASP A 82 -13.04 19.40 0.81
N ARG A 83 -12.48 19.05 -0.36
CA ARG A 83 -11.54 19.89 -1.10
C ARG A 83 -12.12 21.25 -1.49
N PHE A 84 -13.45 21.34 -1.61
CA PHE A 84 -14.14 22.54 -2.07
C PHE A 84 -14.68 23.39 -0.92
N GLU A 85 -14.67 22.88 0.31
CA GLU A 85 -15.16 23.61 1.49
C GLU A 85 -14.03 24.00 2.45
N THR A 86 -12.95 23.22 2.56
CA THR A 86 -11.85 23.51 3.49
C THR A 86 -10.52 22.92 3.05
N GLU A 87 -9.42 23.62 3.35
CA GLU A 87 -8.07 23.07 3.20
C GLU A 87 -7.68 22.15 4.37
N GLN A 88 -8.33 22.30 5.53
CA GLN A 88 -7.95 21.60 6.76
C GLN A 88 -8.47 20.17 6.78
N LEU A 89 -7.56 19.23 7.04
CA LEU A 89 -7.91 17.84 7.29
C LEU A 89 -8.54 17.68 8.67
N SER A 90 -9.54 16.81 8.75
CA SER A 90 -10.23 16.44 9.97
C SER A 90 -10.04 14.96 10.24
N ALA A 91 -9.50 14.63 11.42
CA ALA A 91 -9.41 13.27 11.89
C ALA A 91 -10.81 12.68 12.10
N PHE A 92 -11.01 11.43 11.67
CA PHE A 92 -12.28 10.72 11.87
C PHE A 92 -12.10 9.31 12.47
N ALA A 93 -10.92 8.72 12.31
CA ALA A 93 -10.57 7.39 12.83
C ALA A 93 -9.03 7.26 12.92
N GLY A 94 -8.53 6.11 13.40
CA GLY A 94 -7.09 5.87 13.50
C GLY A 94 -6.68 5.03 14.71
N ILE A 95 -5.40 4.70 14.75
CA ILE A 95 -4.76 3.87 15.76
C ILE A 95 -3.58 4.67 16.31
N HIS A 96 -3.65 5.09 17.58
CA HIS A 96 -2.54 5.76 18.28
C HIS A 96 -1.95 4.81 19.31
N TYR A 97 -0.85 4.16 18.94
CA TYR A 97 -0.17 3.15 19.74
C TYR A 97 1.00 3.75 20.50
N PHE A 98 1.06 3.46 21.81
CA PHE A 98 2.09 3.93 22.73
C PHE A 98 2.68 2.71 23.44
N PRO A 99 3.64 2.01 22.82
CA PRO A 99 4.29 0.88 23.45
C PRO A 99 5.15 1.30 24.65
N THR A 100 5.47 0.32 25.48
CA THR A 100 6.37 0.42 26.64
C THR A 100 7.23 -0.84 26.67
N ARG A 101 8.01 -1.04 27.73
CA ARG A 101 8.71 -2.33 27.96
C ARG A 101 7.79 -3.46 28.43
N ASP A 102 6.54 -3.17 28.79
CA ASP A 102 5.58 -4.18 29.24
C ASP A 102 4.86 -4.83 28.05
N HIS A 103 5.22 -6.08 27.75
CA HIS A 103 4.60 -6.88 26.69
C HIS A 103 3.10 -7.11 26.88
N GLN A 104 2.64 -7.33 28.13
CA GLN A 104 1.22 -7.55 28.41
C GLN A 104 0.41 -6.28 28.14
N ARG A 105 0.97 -5.13 28.54
CA ARG A 105 0.37 -3.83 28.23
C ARG A 105 0.30 -3.61 26.72
N ASN A 106 1.41 -3.84 26.02
CA ASN A 106 1.55 -3.65 24.57
C ASN A 106 0.59 -4.52 23.75
N ALA A 107 0.27 -5.73 24.23
CA ALA A 107 -0.71 -6.62 23.61
C ALA A 107 -2.17 -6.31 24.00
N SER A 108 -2.46 -5.14 24.55
CA SER A 108 -3.79 -4.78 25.06
C SER A 108 -4.23 -3.38 24.64
N LEU A 109 -5.53 -3.11 24.77
CA LEU A 109 -6.13 -1.80 24.50
C LEU A 109 -5.52 -0.65 25.32
N THR A 110 -4.82 -0.94 26.43
CA THR A 110 -4.17 0.10 27.24
C THR A 110 -3.00 0.76 26.53
N ALA A 111 -2.42 0.11 25.50
CA ALA A 111 -1.42 0.70 24.62
C ALA A 111 -2.04 1.61 23.54
N ILE A 112 -3.37 1.62 23.40
CA ILE A 112 -4.08 2.40 22.38
C ILE A 112 -4.78 3.61 23.00
N LYS A 113 -4.48 4.80 22.50
CA LYS A 113 -5.24 6.01 22.83
C LYS A 113 -6.39 6.17 21.83
N GLN A 114 -7.60 6.29 22.35
CA GLN A 114 -8.76 6.57 21.51
C GLN A 114 -8.70 8.00 20.98
N LEU A 115 -8.98 8.14 19.68
CA LEU A 115 -9.17 9.42 19.04
C LEU A 115 -10.58 9.95 19.34
N PRO A 116 -10.74 11.26 19.61
CA PRO A 116 -12.06 11.85 19.67
C PRO A 116 -12.73 11.72 18.29
N LEU A 117 -13.99 11.29 18.27
CA LEU A 117 -14.76 11.16 17.04
C LEU A 117 -15.21 12.55 16.58
N ILE A 118 -14.43 13.16 15.69
CA ILE A 118 -14.73 14.46 15.09
C ILE A 118 -15.16 14.20 13.63
N ASN A 119 -16.10 15.01 13.12
CA ASN A 119 -16.50 15.00 11.70
C ASN A 119 -16.92 13.62 11.15
N GLN A 120 -17.79 12.92 11.89
CA GLN A 120 -18.30 11.58 11.56
C GLN A 120 -19.01 11.46 10.19
N HIS A 121 -19.34 12.58 9.54
CA HIS A 121 -19.90 12.60 8.19
C HIS A 121 -18.85 12.31 7.09
N LEU A 122 -17.56 12.46 7.39
CA LEU A 122 -16.45 12.10 6.49
C LEU A 122 -16.09 10.61 6.63
N GLY A 123 -16.24 10.06 7.82
CA GLY A 123 -16.00 8.65 8.10
C GLY A 123 -16.13 8.34 9.58
N LYS A 124 -16.08 7.06 9.93
CA LYS A 124 -16.17 6.62 11.33
C LYS A 124 -15.56 5.22 11.53
N PRO A 125 -15.00 4.91 12.71
CA PRO A 125 -14.65 3.54 13.06
C PRO A 125 -15.92 2.70 13.16
N ARG A 126 -15.80 1.41 12.79
CA ARG A 126 -16.89 0.42 12.85
C ARG A 126 -16.84 -0.43 14.11
N ASN A 127 -15.63 -0.73 14.56
CA ASN A 127 -15.34 -1.55 15.71
C ASN A 127 -14.27 -0.86 16.56
N ALA A 128 -14.13 -1.32 17.81
CA ALA A 128 -12.96 -1.01 18.61
C ALA A 128 -11.71 -1.56 17.90
N THR A 129 -10.57 -0.93 18.14
CA THR A 129 -9.29 -1.44 17.68
C THR A 129 -9.00 -2.77 18.38
N ASP A 130 -8.78 -3.83 17.63
CA ASP A 130 -8.26 -5.08 18.17
C ASP A 130 -6.74 -5.03 18.14
N ILE A 131 -6.08 -5.60 19.15
CA ILE A 131 -4.62 -5.71 19.18
C ILE A 131 -4.21 -7.10 19.63
N VAL A 132 -3.24 -7.69 18.93
CA VAL A 132 -2.69 -9.00 19.23
C VAL A 132 -1.18 -8.96 19.10
N PHE A 133 -0.50 -9.78 19.90
CA PHE A 133 0.92 -10.07 19.73
C PHE A 133 1.06 -11.33 18.88
N ASN A 134 1.98 -11.28 17.91
CA ASN A 134 2.32 -12.41 17.06
C ASN A 134 3.63 -13.03 17.57
N ASP A 135 3.50 -14.15 18.29
CA ASP A 135 4.61 -14.86 18.92
C ASP A 135 5.64 -15.36 17.89
N ASP A 136 5.20 -15.78 16.71
CA ASP A 136 6.06 -16.40 15.70
C ASP A 136 7.05 -15.41 15.07
N SER A 137 6.74 -14.12 15.12
CA SER A 137 7.47 -13.06 14.41
C SER A 137 7.68 -11.80 15.26
N ASN A 138 7.50 -11.93 16.58
CA ASN A 138 7.78 -10.92 17.61
C ASN A 138 7.31 -9.50 17.28
N HIS A 139 6.05 -9.36 16.86
CA HIS A 139 5.47 -8.05 16.54
C HIS A 139 4.03 -7.92 17.02
N TYR A 140 3.55 -6.69 17.08
CA TYR A 140 2.20 -6.34 17.48
C TYR A 140 1.38 -5.96 16.25
N ILE A 141 0.15 -6.44 16.19
CA ILE A 141 -0.79 -6.12 15.10
C ILE A 141 -2.00 -5.46 15.72
N ALA A 142 -2.26 -4.21 15.34
CA ALA A 142 -3.49 -3.50 15.66
C ALA A 142 -4.37 -3.39 14.40
N VAL A 143 -5.67 -3.66 14.55
CA VAL A 143 -6.64 -3.66 13.44
C VAL A 143 -7.86 -2.82 13.82
N GLN A 144 -8.27 -1.93 12.93
CA GLN A 144 -9.48 -1.13 13.08
C GLN A 144 -10.25 -1.12 11.75
N GLY A 145 -11.51 -1.53 11.79
CA GLY A 145 -12.44 -1.36 10.68
C GLY A 145 -13.04 0.04 10.67
N PHE A 146 -13.28 0.59 9.48
CA PHE A 146 -13.88 1.92 9.33
C PHE A 146 -14.73 2.02 8.06
N ASP A 147 -15.70 2.93 8.10
CA ASP A 147 -16.48 3.37 6.95
C ASP A 147 -16.10 4.82 6.62
N ILE A 148 -16.25 5.19 5.35
CA ILE A 148 -16.08 6.56 4.88
C ILE A 148 -17.41 7.09 4.33
N ASN A 149 -17.42 8.32 3.85
CA ASN A 149 -18.62 8.90 3.25
C ASN A 149 -19.18 8.01 2.12
N SER A 150 -20.48 7.73 2.15
CA SER A 150 -21.15 6.83 1.21
C SER A 150 -21.20 7.34 -0.22
N GLU A 151 -21.02 8.65 -0.44
CA GLU A 151 -20.98 9.27 -1.75
C GLU A 151 -19.58 9.21 -2.39
N TYR A 152 -18.57 8.68 -1.67
CA TYR A 152 -17.25 8.52 -2.23
C TYR A 152 -17.24 7.51 -3.39
N LYS A 153 -16.42 7.80 -4.41
CA LYS A 153 -16.31 6.96 -5.60
C LYS A 153 -15.85 5.54 -5.24
N VAL A 154 -16.39 4.57 -5.98
CA VAL A 154 -15.92 3.18 -5.97
C VAL A 154 -14.92 3.02 -7.12
N TRP A 155 -13.68 2.67 -6.78
CA TRP A 155 -12.60 2.44 -7.75
C TRP A 155 -12.75 1.12 -8.50
N ASN A 156 -12.07 1.01 -9.64
CA ASN A 156 -12.24 -0.15 -10.51
C ASN A 156 -11.83 -1.46 -9.83
N TRP A 157 -10.79 -1.44 -8.98
CA TRP A 157 -10.38 -2.60 -8.21
C TRP A 157 -11.49 -3.16 -7.34
N ALA A 158 -12.34 -2.30 -6.76
CA ALA A 158 -13.40 -2.74 -5.86
C ALA A 158 -14.49 -3.53 -6.59
N ASN A 159 -14.58 -3.37 -7.92
CA ASN A 159 -15.50 -4.11 -8.78
C ASN A 159 -14.83 -5.31 -9.48
N SER A 160 -13.52 -5.50 -9.34
CA SER A 160 -12.81 -6.65 -9.90
C SER A 160 -13.14 -7.95 -9.14
N LEU A 161 -12.93 -9.07 -9.82
CA LEU A 161 -13.11 -10.41 -9.27
C LEU A 161 -12.12 -10.66 -8.12
N GLU A 162 -12.56 -11.31 -7.04
CA GLU A 162 -11.66 -11.87 -6.03
C GLU A 162 -10.81 -12.99 -6.66
N LEU A 163 -9.50 -12.83 -6.64
CA LEU A 163 -8.55 -13.68 -7.35
C LEU A 163 -8.12 -14.92 -6.56
N SER A 164 -8.32 -14.91 -5.24
CA SER A 164 -7.97 -16.03 -4.36
C SER A 164 -9.07 -16.29 -3.33
N ARG A 165 -9.47 -17.56 -3.19
CA ARG A 165 -10.40 -18.00 -2.14
C ARG A 165 -9.70 -18.40 -0.84
N GLN A 166 -8.38 -18.58 -0.87
CA GLN A 166 -7.59 -19.00 0.29
C GLN A 166 -6.91 -17.80 0.93
N ASN A 167 -6.77 -17.84 2.25
CA ASN A 167 -5.95 -16.87 2.98
C ASN A 167 -4.50 -17.35 2.95
N GLY A 168 -3.55 -16.44 2.69
CA GLY A 168 -2.12 -16.71 2.66
C GLY A 168 -1.46 -16.30 1.34
N ASP A 169 -0.21 -15.86 1.44
CA ASP A 169 0.68 -15.68 0.29
C ASP A 169 0.89 -17.04 -0.40
N SER A 170 1.07 -17.03 -1.72
CA SER A 170 1.48 -18.17 -2.58
C SER A 170 0.42 -19.07 -3.24
N SER A 171 -0.89 -18.92 -3.02
CA SER A 171 -1.86 -19.71 -3.83
C SER A 171 -1.81 -19.28 -5.30
N PRO A 172 -1.36 -20.14 -6.24
CA PRO A 172 -1.25 -19.74 -7.64
C PRO A 172 -2.62 -19.57 -8.26
N LEU A 173 -2.73 -18.63 -9.21
CA LEU A 173 -3.93 -18.50 -10.03
C LEU A 173 -4.20 -19.77 -10.86
N PRO A 174 -5.47 -20.07 -11.19
CA PRO A 174 -5.81 -21.10 -12.17
C PRO A 174 -5.04 -20.90 -13.48
N TYR A 175 -4.67 -21.99 -14.15
CA TYR A 175 -3.76 -21.99 -15.32
C TYR A 175 -4.04 -20.87 -16.33
N LYS A 176 -5.30 -20.72 -16.78
CA LYS A 176 -5.68 -19.69 -17.76
C LYS A 176 -5.39 -18.26 -17.28
N LEU A 177 -5.76 -17.94 -16.04
CA LEU A 177 -5.52 -16.62 -15.45
C LEU A 177 -4.03 -16.41 -15.18
N ARG A 178 -3.30 -17.46 -14.77
CA ARG A 178 -1.85 -17.39 -14.61
C ARG A 178 -1.15 -17.06 -15.93
N THR A 179 -1.52 -17.72 -17.03
CA THR A 179 -0.98 -17.41 -18.36
C THR A 179 -1.26 -15.96 -18.75
N ALA A 180 -2.51 -15.51 -18.58
CA ALA A 180 -2.85 -14.11 -18.87
C ALA A 180 -2.07 -13.10 -18.03
N LEU A 181 -1.78 -13.42 -16.76
CA LEU A 181 -0.94 -12.57 -15.90
C LEU A 181 0.50 -12.54 -16.39
N PHE A 182 1.07 -13.69 -16.77
CA PHE A 182 2.43 -13.77 -17.33
C PHE A 182 2.53 -12.97 -18.63
N ASP A 183 1.54 -13.07 -19.53
CA ASP A 183 1.47 -12.29 -20.76
C ASP A 183 1.48 -10.77 -20.48
N SER A 184 0.83 -10.31 -19.40
CA SER A 184 0.88 -8.90 -18.98
C SER A 184 2.26 -8.50 -18.46
N TYR A 185 2.94 -9.36 -17.69
CA TYR A 185 4.34 -9.12 -17.27
C TYR A 185 5.30 -9.11 -18.47
N GLU A 186 5.13 -9.99 -19.45
CA GLU A 186 5.94 -10.00 -20.66
C GLU A 186 5.73 -8.73 -21.49
N GLN A 187 4.49 -8.25 -21.63
CA GLN A 187 4.21 -6.97 -22.31
C GLN A 187 4.90 -5.80 -21.62
N LEU A 188 4.83 -5.75 -20.29
CA LEU A 188 5.48 -4.71 -19.50
C LEU A 188 7.00 -4.79 -19.59
N TRP A 189 7.59 -5.98 -19.44
CA TRP A 189 9.03 -6.18 -19.58
C TRP A 189 9.53 -5.79 -20.98
N ASN A 190 8.77 -6.15 -22.04
CA ASN A 190 9.09 -5.74 -23.40
C ASN A 190 9.05 -4.22 -23.59
N ALA A 191 8.13 -3.52 -22.92
CA ALA A 191 8.06 -2.06 -22.92
C ALA A 191 9.31 -1.45 -22.29
N PHE A 192 9.71 -1.95 -21.12
CA PHE A 192 10.96 -1.55 -20.46
C PHE A 192 12.19 -1.85 -21.31
N ASN A 193 12.27 -3.03 -21.92
CA ASN A 193 13.41 -3.45 -22.74
C ASN A 193 13.58 -2.55 -23.98
N LYS A 194 12.47 -2.10 -24.56
CA LYS A 194 12.45 -1.17 -25.70
C LYS A 194 12.58 0.30 -25.28
N LYS A 195 12.56 0.60 -23.97
CA LYS A 195 12.47 1.95 -23.41
C LYS A 195 11.27 2.74 -24.00
N ASP A 196 10.15 2.04 -24.22
CA ASP A 196 8.95 2.57 -24.86
C ASP A 196 8.07 3.31 -23.84
N LEU A 197 8.41 4.59 -23.59
CA LEU A 197 7.71 5.42 -22.61
C LEU A 197 6.23 5.62 -22.96
N ASP A 198 5.90 5.81 -24.24
CA ASP A 198 4.52 6.00 -24.70
C ASP A 198 3.67 4.75 -24.42
N TRP A 199 4.24 3.55 -24.58
CA TRP A 199 3.54 2.31 -24.24
C TRP A 199 3.46 2.09 -22.73
N LEU A 200 4.50 2.44 -21.97
CA LEU A 200 4.45 2.40 -20.51
C LEU A 200 3.37 3.34 -19.97
N GLU A 201 3.23 4.55 -20.50
CA GLU A 201 2.17 5.48 -20.10
C GLU A 201 0.78 4.87 -20.32
N LYS A 202 0.56 4.24 -21.48
CA LYS A 202 -0.70 3.52 -21.77
C LYS A 202 -0.95 2.35 -20.82
N LEU A 203 0.08 1.57 -20.50
CA LEU A 203 -0.05 0.47 -19.54
C LEU A 203 -0.42 0.95 -18.13
N HIS A 204 -0.01 2.17 -17.76
CA HIS A 204 -0.24 2.78 -16.44
C HIS A 204 -1.40 3.79 -16.42
N GLU A 205 -2.11 4.00 -17.54
CA GLU A 205 -3.12 5.04 -17.67
C GLU A 205 -4.16 4.98 -16.54
N GLU A 206 -4.65 3.79 -16.24
CA GLU A 206 -5.64 3.61 -15.18
C GLU A 206 -5.07 3.92 -13.80
N PHE A 207 -3.87 3.40 -13.49
CA PHE A 207 -3.17 3.73 -12.25
C PHE A 207 -3.03 5.24 -12.07
N SER A 208 -2.54 5.92 -13.09
CA SER A 208 -2.27 7.36 -13.05
C SER A 208 -3.55 8.17 -12.90
N VAL A 209 -4.61 7.83 -13.65
CA VAL A 209 -5.90 8.54 -13.59
C VAL A 209 -6.58 8.35 -12.24
N GLU A 210 -6.65 7.12 -11.72
CA GLU A 210 -7.31 6.91 -10.45
C GLU A 210 -6.53 7.51 -9.28
N SER A 211 -5.19 7.45 -9.29
CA SER A 211 -4.35 8.12 -8.28
C SER A 211 -4.53 9.64 -8.31
N ALA A 212 -4.54 10.22 -9.52
CA ALA A 212 -4.75 11.64 -9.75
C ALA A 212 -6.10 12.14 -9.23
N GLU A 213 -7.18 11.42 -9.56
CA GLU A 213 -8.53 11.75 -9.08
C GLU A 213 -8.64 11.66 -7.55
N ALA A 214 -7.99 10.66 -6.94
CA ALA A 214 -8.03 10.43 -5.51
C ALA A 214 -7.27 11.49 -4.71
N SER A 215 -6.09 11.91 -5.18
CA SER A 215 -5.17 12.77 -4.42
C SER A 215 -5.19 14.25 -4.80
N GLY A 216 -5.74 14.59 -5.97
CA GLY A 216 -5.80 15.96 -6.46
C GLY A 216 -4.61 16.41 -7.32
N ILE A 217 -3.79 15.47 -7.80
CA ILE A 217 -2.62 15.74 -8.67
C ILE A 217 -2.99 15.39 -10.13
N SER A 218 -2.20 15.77 -11.14
CA SER A 218 -2.47 15.36 -12.52
C SER A 218 -2.05 13.90 -12.79
N PRO A 219 -2.69 13.19 -13.75
CA PRO A 219 -2.26 11.84 -14.13
C PRO A 219 -0.83 11.79 -14.66
N ASN A 220 -0.42 12.84 -15.39
CA ASN A 220 0.94 12.93 -15.92
C ASN A 220 1.97 13.00 -14.80
N ASP A 221 1.77 13.84 -13.78
CA ASP A 221 2.70 13.93 -12.65
C ASP A 221 2.80 12.59 -11.90
N TYR A 222 1.69 11.84 -11.82
CA TYR A 222 1.72 10.49 -11.25
C TYR A 222 2.58 9.53 -12.07
N PHE A 223 2.41 9.51 -13.39
CA PHE A 223 3.23 8.69 -14.26
C PHE A 223 4.71 9.10 -14.19
N GLU A 224 5.00 10.41 -14.22
CA GLU A 224 6.36 10.95 -14.09
C GLU A 224 7.01 10.58 -12.75
N SER A 225 6.24 10.49 -11.66
CA SER A 225 6.77 10.09 -10.35
C SER A 225 7.33 8.65 -10.33
N LEU A 226 6.92 7.79 -11.27
CA LEU A 226 7.50 6.46 -11.46
C LEU A 226 8.95 6.50 -11.98
N SER A 227 9.42 7.66 -12.45
CA SER A 227 10.83 7.93 -12.78
C SER A 227 11.44 6.99 -13.85
N PHE A 228 10.61 6.39 -14.71
CA PHE A 228 11.06 5.46 -15.75
C PHE A 228 12.07 6.10 -16.71
N SER A 229 11.89 7.37 -17.06
CA SER A 229 12.82 8.11 -17.91
C SER A 229 14.22 8.23 -17.27
N SER A 230 14.29 8.41 -15.96
CA SER A 230 15.55 8.43 -15.21
C SER A 230 16.23 7.06 -15.24
N PHE A 231 15.48 5.96 -15.03
CA PHE A 231 16.04 4.61 -15.09
C PHE A 231 16.59 4.27 -16.47
N PHE A 232 15.94 4.72 -17.54
CA PHE A 232 16.37 4.46 -18.91
C PHE A 232 17.62 5.22 -19.33
N ASN A 233 17.88 6.36 -18.69
CA ASN A 233 19.01 7.22 -19.00
C ASN A 233 20.21 6.99 -18.06
N ASP A 234 20.05 6.18 -17.01
CA ASP A 234 21.16 5.77 -16.15
C ASP A 234 22.02 4.70 -16.88
N PRO A 235 23.29 5.01 -17.22
CA PRO A 235 24.16 4.08 -17.92
C PRO A 235 24.59 2.88 -17.06
N GLU A 236 24.43 2.97 -15.74
CA GLU A 236 24.75 1.88 -14.82
C GLU A 236 23.61 0.86 -14.76
N LEU A 237 22.39 1.24 -15.13
CA LEU A 237 21.23 0.36 -15.03
C LEU A 237 20.98 -0.40 -16.34
N SER A 238 20.75 -1.71 -16.20
CA SER A 238 20.35 -2.58 -17.29
C SER A 238 19.16 -3.45 -16.88
N LEU A 239 18.21 -3.66 -17.79
CA LEU A 239 17.04 -4.49 -17.50
C LEU A 239 17.48 -5.96 -17.40
N GLY A 240 17.17 -6.60 -16.27
CA GLY A 240 17.42 -8.02 -16.03
C GLY A 240 16.51 -8.93 -16.86
N THR A 241 16.87 -10.22 -16.92
CA THR A 241 16.06 -11.23 -17.63
C THR A 241 14.77 -11.51 -16.87
N LEU A 242 13.63 -11.55 -17.58
CA LEU A 242 12.36 -11.97 -17.01
C LEU A 242 12.36 -13.50 -16.79
N SER A 243 12.11 -13.93 -15.54
CA SER A 243 11.96 -15.35 -15.20
C SER A 243 10.78 -15.58 -14.27
N PHE A 244 9.90 -16.50 -14.68
CA PHE A 244 8.74 -16.94 -13.90
C PHE A 244 9.04 -18.15 -12.99
N SER A 245 10.30 -18.35 -12.61
CA SER A 245 10.71 -19.35 -11.62
C SER A 245 10.51 -18.84 -10.19
N ASP A 246 10.17 -19.75 -9.27
CA ASP A 246 10.08 -19.49 -7.82
C ASP A 246 9.22 -18.28 -7.44
N LEU A 247 8.04 -18.20 -8.09
CA LEU A 247 7.11 -17.09 -7.91
C LEU A 247 6.33 -17.19 -6.60
N CYS A 248 6.19 -16.05 -5.95
CA CYS A 248 5.20 -15.79 -4.92
C CYS A 248 4.05 -14.95 -5.49
N TYR A 249 2.82 -15.30 -5.12
CA TYR A 249 1.62 -14.54 -5.42
C TYR A 249 1.21 -13.79 -4.16
N SER A 250 1.25 -12.46 -4.22
CA SER A 250 0.71 -11.59 -3.17
C SER A 250 -0.63 -11.01 -3.63
N TYR A 251 -1.60 -10.98 -2.72
CA TYR A 251 -2.95 -10.52 -2.99
C TYR A 251 -3.32 -9.37 -2.05
N SER A 252 -3.83 -8.28 -2.61
CA SER A 252 -4.20 -7.07 -1.86
C SER A 252 -5.56 -6.54 -2.28
N LEU A 253 -6.08 -5.54 -1.55
CA LEU A 253 -7.39 -4.90 -1.78
C LEU A 253 -8.52 -5.93 -1.89
N ASP A 254 -8.83 -6.61 -0.79
CA ASP A 254 -9.77 -7.73 -0.71
C ASP A 254 -9.43 -8.89 -1.68
N LYS A 255 -8.14 -9.10 -1.95
CA LYS A 255 -7.61 -10.11 -2.88
C LYS A 255 -8.06 -9.89 -4.34
N LYS A 256 -8.35 -8.65 -4.72
CA LYS A 256 -8.75 -8.29 -6.08
C LYS A 256 -7.58 -7.79 -6.93
N LEU A 257 -6.48 -7.44 -6.26
CA LEU A 257 -5.19 -7.20 -6.88
C LEU A 257 -4.28 -8.41 -6.67
N VAL A 258 -3.44 -8.69 -7.65
CA VAL A 258 -2.38 -9.69 -7.60
C VAL A 258 -1.06 -9.09 -8.06
N THR A 259 -0.01 -9.48 -7.37
CA THR A 259 1.37 -9.13 -7.69
C THR A 259 2.22 -10.39 -7.66
N LEU A 260 3.14 -10.51 -8.61
CA LEU A 260 4.17 -11.54 -8.61
C LEU A 260 5.49 -10.98 -8.09
N THR A 261 6.09 -11.71 -7.17
CA THR A 261 7.45 -11.47 -6.70
C THR A 261 8.26 -12.76 -6.74
N ASN A 262 9.58 -12.64 -6.76
CA ASN A 262 10.52 -13.72 -6.48
C ASN A 262 11.62 -13.14 -5.57
N ALA A 263 12.60 -13.94 -5.15
CA ALA A 263 13.63 -13.53 -4.18
C ALA A 263 14.42 -12.27 -4.58
N GLY A 264 14.43 -11.89 -5.86
CA GLY A 264 15.07 -10.67 -6.37
C GLY A 264 14.11 -9.63 -6.95
N GLY A 265 12.79 -9.84 -6.89
CA GLY A 265 11.84 -9.08 -7.70
C GLY A 265 11.78 -9.54 -9.16
N LEU A 266 10.59 -9.45 -9.77
CA LEU A 266 10.36 -10.04 -11.09
C LEU A 266 10.87 -9.15 -12.24
N ILE A 267 10.64 -7.84 -12.16
CA ILE A 267 11.20 -6.84 -13.08
C ILE A 267 12.28 -6.07 -12.33
N ARG A 268 13.52 -6.15 -12.81
CA ARG A 268 14.69 -5.57 -12.16
C ARG A 268 15.54 -4.75 -13.12
N PHE A 269 16.06 -3.64 -12.63
CA PHE A 269 17.13 -2.88 -13.24
C PHE A 269 18.41 -3.11 -12.43
N ILE A 270 19.33 -3.87 -13.01
CA ILE A 270 20.58 -4.34 -12.42
C ILE A 270 21.63 -3.24 -12.59
N ARG A 271 22.28 -2.85 -11.50
CA ARG A 271 23.35 -1.84 -11.49
C ARG A 271 24.70 -2.47 -11.82
N ASN A 272 25.37 -1.97 -12.85
CA ASN A 272 26.71 -2.37 -13.28
C ASN A 272 26.90 -3.90 -13.46
N GLY A 273 25.81 -4.63 -13.74
CA GLY A 273 25.82 -6.09 -13.89
C GLY A 273 25.88 -6.86 -12.56
N ASP A 274 25.76 -6.21 -11.41
CA ASP A 274 25.67 -6.85 -10.10
C ASP A 274 24.22 -7.23 -9.77
N GLU A 275 23.88 -8.51 -9.92
CA GLU A 275 22.54 -9.06 -9.63
C GLU A 275 22.10 -8.87 -8.16
N THR A 276 22.99 -8.46 -7.27
CA THR A 276 22.67 -8.14 -5.87
C THR A 276 22.39 -6.66 -5.63
N ASP A 277 22.75 -5.79 -6.58
CA ASP A 277 22.48 -4.35 -6.56
C ASP A 277 21.50 -4.00 -7.70
N TYR A 278 20.22 -3.90 -7.35
CA TYR A 278 19.16 -3.67 -8.33
C TYR A 278 18.03 -2.81 -7.77
N ILE A 279 17.31 -2.17 -8.68
CA ILE A 279 16.01 -1.55 -8.41
C ILE A 279 14.93 -2.49 -8.95
N SER A 280 13.94 -2.83 -8.14
CA SER A 280 12.80 -3.66 -8.58
C SER A 280 11.57 -2.81 -8.87
N TYR A 281 10.84 -3.19 -9.92
CA TYR A 281 9.53 -2.63 -10.22
C TYR A 281 8.45 -3.69 -9.96
N VAL A 282 7.49 -3.35 -9.11
CA VAL A 282 6.51 -4.29 -8.56
C VAL A 282 5.09 -3.78 -8.85
N PRO A 283 4.56 -4.01 -10.07
CA PRO A 283 3.21 -3.61 -10.44
C PRO A 283 2.16 -4.50 -9.77
N HIS A 284 1.03 -3.92 -9.39
CA HIS A 284 -0.15 -4.69 -9.02
C HIS A 284 -1.12 -4.76 -10.20
N PHE A 285 -1.77 -5.91 -10.35
CA PHE A 285 -2.71 -6.14 -11.44
C PHE A 285 -4.09 -6.49 -10.92
N ARG A 286 -5.11 -5.97 -11.57
CA ARG A 286 -6.50 -6.44 -11.42
C ARG A 286 -6.98 -7.10 -12.71
N LEU A 287 -7.97 -7.97 -12.59
CA LEU A 287 -8.56 -8.68 -13.73
C LEU A 287 -9.77 -7.94 -14.31
N VAL A 288 -9.81 -7.80 -15.64
CA VAL A 288 -10.93 -7.27 -16.46
C VAL A 288 -11.06 -8.11 -17.71
N ASP A 289 -12.23 -8.71 -17.96
CA ASP A 289 -12.52 -9.45 -19.19
C ASP A 289 -11.39 -10.41 -19.60
N GLU A 290 -10.91 -11.20 -18.63
CA GLU A 290 -9.79 -12.15 -18.76
C GLU A 290 -8.40 -11.55 -19.00
N LYS A 291 -8.24 -10.22 -18.91
CA LYS A 291 -6.96 -9.50 -19.03
C LYS A 291 -6.54 -8.86 -17.72
N PHE A 292 -5.24 -8.84 -17.46
CA PHE A 292 -4.66 -8.16 -16.31
C PHE A 292 -4.22 -6.74 -16.69
N ILE A 293 -4.75 -5.76 -15.98
CA ILE A 293 -4.47 -4.33 -16.15
C ILE A 293 -3.68 -3.86 -14.94
N ILE A 294 -2.61 -3.07 -15.17
CA ILE A 294 -1.84 -2.46 -14.09
C ILE A 294 -2.77 -1.51 -13.34
N SER A 295 -2.87 -1.74 -12.05
CA SER A 295 -3.68 -0.95 -11.13
C SER A 295 -2.87 -0.84 -9.86
N ARG A 296 -2.33 0.36 -9.59
CA ARG A 296 -1.44 0.63 -8.45
C ARG A 296 -0.02 0.12 -8.64
#